data_AF-A0A2H0VGX0-F1
#
_entry.id   AF-A0A2H0VGX0-F1
#
_cell.length_a   1.000
_cell.length_b   1.000
_cell.length_c   1.000
_cell.angle_alpha   90.00
_cell.angle_beta   90.00
_cell.angle_gamma   90.00
#
_symmetry.space_group_name_H-M   'P 1'
#
loop_
_entity.id
_entity.type
_entity.pdbx_description
1 polymer ?
#
loop_
_entity_poly.entity_id
_entity_poly.type
_entity_poly.pdbx_seq_one_letter_code
_entity_poly.pdbx_strand_id
1 'polypeptide(L)'
;MKPTTILAILFGLANSIAYTQVQITADTSGKGKTAYFAASNALAVKDFTTLSFSSAQYWYGATDRIDVFGGATATTVLGQAQFGAIGGANINLLKSKAVSVSTFNTLSTPLHRRTDSCDVLWFTALVVSRNVRVGKFEFTPYS
;
A
#
# COMPACT_ATOMS: atom_id res chain seq x y z
N MET A 1 4.81 -17.58 -27.03
CA MET A 1 4.21 -17.18 -25.74
C MET A 1 2.73 -16.92 -25.93
N LYS A 2 1.86 -17.33 -25.01
CA LYS A 2 0.41 -17.06 -25.12
C LYS A 2 0.17 -15.54 -24.98
N PRO A 3 -0.78 -14.95 -25.71
CA PRO A 3 -1.05 -13.50 -25.65
C PRO A 3 -1.40 -13.01 -24.23
N THR A 4 -1.99 -13.86 -23.40
CA THR A 4 -2.25 -13.59 -21.97
C THR A 4 -0.98 -13.44 -21.13
N THR A 5 0.09 -14.17 -21.47
CA THR A 5 1.40 -14.06 -20.79
C THR A 5 2.09 -12.74 -21.14
N ILE A 6 1.96 -12.29 -22.39
CA ILE A 6 2.51 -11.00 -22.83
C ILE A 6 1.77 -9.85 -22.15
N LEU A 7 0.44 -9.92 -22.06
CA LEU A 7 -0.36 -8.90 -21.37
C LEU A 7 -0.03 -8.84 -19.87
N ALA A 8 0.14 -9.98 -19.20
CA ALA A 8 0.53 -10.03 -17.79
C ALA A 8 1.94 -9.46 -17.55
N ILE A 9 2.90 -9.74 -18.44
CA ILE A 9 4.25 -9.17 -18.39
C ILE A 9 4.22 -7.66 -18.66
N LEU A 10 3.42 -7.19 -19.62
CA LEU A 10 3.28 -5.77 -19.91
C LEU A 10 2.59 -5.01 -18.76
N PHE A 11 1.60 -5.60 -18.09
CA PHE A 11 1.02 -5.04 -16.86
C PHE A 11 2.01 -5.05 -15.68
N GLY A 12 2.82 -6.11 -15.55
CA GLY A 12 3.88 -6.17 -14.54
C GLY A 12 4.98 -5.13 -14.77
N LEU A 13 5.38 -4.91 -16.03
CA LEU A 13 6.38 -3.93 -16.42
C LEU A 13 5.85 -2.49 -16.33
N ALA A 14 4.58 -2.24 -16.67
CA ALA A 14 3.98 -0.91 -16.52
C ALA A 14 3.89 -0.47 -15.04
N ASN A 15 3.75 -1.42 -14.10
CA ASN A 15 3.80 -1.11 -12.66
C ASN A 15 5.24 -0.89 -12.14
N SER A 16 6.25 -1.43 -12.81
CA SER A 16 7.65 -1.35 -12.35
C SER A 16 8.35 0.00 -12.62
N ILE A 17 7.74 0.90 -13.40
CA ILE A 17 8.30 2.23 -13.72
C ILE A 17 7.68 3.34 -12.84
N ALA A 18 6.71 3.01 -11.98
CA ALA A 18 6.27 3.91 -10.94
C ALA A 18 7.03 3.59 -9.66
N TYR A 19 7.96 4.46 -9.27
CA TYR A 19 8.68 4.50 -7.99
C TYR A 19 7.73 4.76 -6.79
N THR A 20 6.64 4.02 -6.71
CA THR A 20 5.66 4.05 -5.63
C THR A 20 5.55 2.61 -5.17
N GLN A 21 6.49 2.20 -4.32
CA GLN A 21 6.27 1.02 -3.47
C GLN A 21 4.87 1.18 -2.89
N VAL A 22 3.98 0.25 -3.18
CA VAL A 22 2.68 0.16 -2.52
C VAL A 22 3.01 -0.16 -1.06
N GLN A 23 3.27 0.88 -0.27
CA GLN A 23 3.61 0.85 1.15
C GLN A 23 2.39 0.45 1.99
N ILE A 24 1.59 -0.48 1.50
CA ILE A 24 0.27 -0.66 2.04
C ILE A 24 -0.25 -2.03 1.69
N THR A 25 0.32 -3.07 2.27
CA THR A 25 -0.55 -4.22 2.51
C THR A 25 -0.18 -4.84 3.84
N ALA A 26 -1.20 -5.23 4.58
CA ALA A 26 -1.10 -6.23 5.62
C ALA A 26 -2.41 -6.99 5.46
N ASP A 27 -2.35 -8.11 4.74
CA ASP A 27 -3.48 -9.04 4.65
C ASP A 27 -3.77 -9.51 6.09
N THR A 28 -4.99 -9.27 6.57
CA THR A 28 -5.30 -9.62 7.96
C THR A 28 -5.42 -11.12 8.17
N SER A 29 -5.39 -11.91 7.09
CA SER A 29 -5.56 -13.36 7.10
C SER A 29 -6.99 -13.82 7.40
N GLY A 30 -7.97 -12.93 7.26
CA GLY A 30 -9.39 -13.25 7.24
C GLY A 30 -10.22 -12.53 8.30
N LYS A 31 -11.51 -12.89 8.37
CA LYS A 31 -12.49 -12.14 9.17
C LYS A 31 -12.11 -12.04 10.65
N GLY A 32 -12.22 -10.82 11.19
CA GLY A 32 -11.99 -10.52 12.60
C GLY A 32 -10.52 -10.47 13.01
N LYS A 33 -9.59 -10.64 12.08
CA LYS A 33 -8.16 -10.53 12.32
C LYS A 33 -7.69 -9.11 12.13
N THR A 34 -6.56 -8.79 12.73
CA THR A 34 -5.96 -7.47 12.71
C THR A 34 -4.52 -7.55 12.28
N ALA A 35 -4.05 -6.49 11.63
CA ALA A 35 -2.65 -6.34 11.30
C ALA A 35 -2.22 -4.88 11.45
N TYR A 36 -0.94 -4.68 11.71
CA TYR A 36 -0.34 -3.36 11.83
C TYR A 36 0.72 -3.23 10.75
N PHE A 37 0.75 -2.05 10.13
CA PHE A 37 1.70 -1.74 9.09
C PHE A 37 2.34 -0.39 9.38
N ALA A 38 3.66 -0.32 9.26
CA ALA A 38 4.39 0.94 9.29
C ALA A 38 5.46 0.92 8.21
N ALA A 39 5.57 1.99 7.43
CA ALA A 39 6.63 2.15 6.45
C ALA A 39 7.08 3.61 6.36
N SER A 40 8.30 3.80 5.89
CA SER A 40 8.86 5.09 5.55
C SER A 40 9.73 4.92 4.32
N ASN A 41 9.48 5.72 3.28
CA ASN A 41 10.27 5.74 2.06
C ASN A 41 10.86 7.13 1.86
N ALA A 42 12.12 7.15 1.45
CA ALA A 42 12.82 8.34 1.01
C ALA A 42 12.93 8.31 -0.53
N LEU A 43 12.31 9.29 -1.18
CA LEU A 43 12.45 9.56 -2.60
C LEU A 43 13.57 10.59 -2.77
N ALA A 44 14.76 10.11 -3.15
CA ALA A 44 15.87 10.97 -3.52
C ALA A 44 15.65 11.46 -4.96
N VAL A 45 15.18 12.70 -5.11
CA VAL A 45 15.03 13.33 -6.41
C VAL A 45 16.32 14.08 -6.74
N LYS A 46 16.87 13.85 -7.94
CA LYS A 46 18.19 14.36 -8.34
C LYS A 46 18.39 15.87 -8.10
N ASP A 47 17.31 16.65 -8.25
CA ASP A 47 17.34 18.13 -8.22
C ASP A 47 16.57 18.74 -7.03
N PHE A 48 16.09 17.92 -6.08
CA PHE A 48 15.37 18.39 -4.89
C PHE A 48 15.87 17.67 -3.63
N THR A 49 15.68 18.27 -2.45
CA THR A 49 15.92 17.55 -1.19
C THR A 49 15.06 16.29 -1.11
N THR A 50 15.58 15.26 -0.45
CA THR A 50 14.90 14.00 -0.21
C THR A 50 13.48 14.20 0.33
N LEU A 51 12.49 13.76 -0.44
CA LEU A 51 11.09 13.65 -0.01
C LEU A 51 10.95 12.39 0.83
N SER A 52 10.49 12.50 2.07
CA SER A 52 10.16 11.33 2.90
C SER A 52 8.65 11.18 2.98
N PHE A 53 8.15 9.97 2.78
CA PHE A 53 6.75 9.61 2.99
C PHE A 53 6.67 8.43 3.95
N SER A 54 6.04 8.66 5.09
CA SER A 54 5.85 7.68 6.15
C SER A 54 4.37 7.42 6.37
N SER A 55 4.02 6.16 6.64
CA SER A 55 2.67 5.76 6.98
C SER A 55 2.66 4.78 8.14
N ALA A 56 1.62 4.88 8.97
CA ALA A 56 1.32 3.95 10.04
C ALA A 56 -0.17 3.61 9.98
N GLN A 57 -0.50 2.33 9.93
CA GLN A 57 -1.83 1.86 9.55
C GLN A 57 -2.26 0.67 10.40
N TYR A 58 -3.56 0.66 10.70
CA TYR A 58 -4.26 -0.42 11.36
C TYR A 58 -5.23 -1.07 10.37
N TRP A 59 -5.14 -2.39 10.28
CA TRP A 59 -5.95 -3.20 9.38
C TRP A 59 -6.89 -4.10 10.16
N TYR A 60 -8.09 -4.28 9.62
CA TYR A 60 -9.12 -5.16 10.14
C TYR A 60 -9.78 -5.98 9.02
N GLY A 61 -9.82 -7.29 9.19
CA GLY A 61 -10.50 -8.20 8.29
C GLY A 61 -12.01 -8.10 8.46
N ALA A 62 -12.66 -7.28 7.63
CA ALA A 62 -14.12 -7.14 7.65
C ALA A 62 -14.80 -8.44 7.19
N THR A 63 -14.21 -9.14 6.21
CA THR A 63 -14.62 -10.46 5.73
C THR A 63 -13.38 -11.30 5.37
N ASP A 64 -13.56 -12.55 4.96
CA ASP A 64 -12.45 -13.37 4.47
C ASP A 64 -11.84 -12.86 3.14
N ARG A 65 -12.51 -11.92 2.48
CA ARG A 65 -12.07 -11.32 1.21
C ARG A 65 -11.80 -9.83 1.28
N ILE A 66 -12.19 -9.15 2.35
CA ILE A 66 -12.14 -7.70 2.44
C ILE A 66 -11.47 -7.33 3.75
N ASP A 67 -10.34 -6.66 3.61
CA ASP A 67 -9.65 -5.99 4.70
C ASP A 67 -9.89 -4.49 4.57
N VAL A 68 -10.20 -3.82 5.67
CA VAL A 68 -10.32 -2.36 5.73
C VAL A 68 -9.20 -1.81 6.60
N PHE A 69 -8.75 -0.60 6.30
CA PHE A 69 -7.70 0.03 7.09
C PHE A 69 -7.90 1.53 7.24
N GLY A 70 -7.27 2.05 8.28
CA GLY A 70 -7.14 3.47 8.55
C GLY A 70 -5.79 3.75 9.21
N GLY A 71 -5.29 4.97 9.03
CA GLY A 71 -3.96 5.32 9.52
C GLY A 71 -3.62 6.79 9.39
N ALA A 72 -2.39 7.08 9.79
CA ALA A 72 -1.77 8.39 9.65
C ALA A 72 -0.63 8.33 8.64
N THR A 73 -0.40 9.47 8.00
CA THR A 73 0.71 9.67 7.06
C THR A 73 1.48 10.92 7.44
N ALA A 74 2.77 10.92 7.14
CA ALA A 74 3.64 12.07 7.29
C ALA A 74 4.52 12.21 6.04
N THR A 75 4.42 13.35 5.38
CA THR A 75 5.24 13.72 4.24
C THR A 75 6.20 14.81 4.67
N THR A 76 7.51 14.61 4.50
CA THR A 76 8.52 15.60 4.83
C THR A 76 9.27 16.02 3.58
N VAL A 77 9.28 17.32 3.28
CA VAL A 77 10.01 17.95 2.16
C VAL A 77 10.74 19.17 2.69
N LEU A 78 12.02 19.35 2.38
CA LEU A 78 12.79 20.53 2.81
C LEU A 78 12.73 20.79 4.34
N GLY A 79 12.69 19.72 5.14
CA GLY A 79 12.55 19.82 6.61
C GLY A 79 11.17 20.23 7.11
N GLN A 80 10.20 20.41 6.20
CA GLN A 80 8.81 20.74 6.51
C GLN A 80 7.95 19.47 6.47
N ALA A 81 7.25 19.21 7.58
CA ALA A 81 6.34 18.06 7.69
C ALA A 81 4.89 18.44 7.41
N GLN A 82 4.22 17.59 6.63
CA GLN A 82 2.80 17.56 6.41
C GLN A 82 2.24 16.24 6.93
N PHE A 83 1.09 16.28 7.60
CA PHE A 83 0.45 15.14 8.22
C PHE A 83 -0.89 14.94 7.52
N GLY A 84 -1.23 13.68 7.28
CA GLY A 84 -2.45 13.30 6.60
C GLY A 84 -3.11 12.12 7.29
N ALA A 85 -4.38 11.92 6.98
CA ALA A 85 -5.07 10.68 7.25
C ALA A 85 -5.09 9.83 5.99
N ILE A 86 -5.00 8.51 6.16
CA ILE A 86 -5.15 7.53 5.08
C ILE A 86 -6.17 6.48 5.50
N GLY A 87 -6.94 6.00 4.54
CA GLY A 87 -7.84 4.88 4.74
C GLY A 87 -8.11 4.17 3.44
N GLY A 88 -8.76 3.01 3.53
CA GLY A 88 -9.05 2.25 2.35
C GLY A 88 -9.46 0.82 2.62
N ALA A 89 -9.45 0.04 1.56
CA ALA A 89 -9.78 -1.38 1.61
C ALA A 89 -8.94 -2.17 0.62
N ASN A 90 -8.63 -3.41 1.00
CA ASN A 90 -8.07 -4.42 0.13
C ASN A 90 -9.12 -5.50 -0.14
N ILE A 91 -9.36 -5.81 -1.41
CA ILE A 91 -10.33 -6.82 -1.83
C ILE A 91 -9.57 -7.97 -2.47
N ASN A 92 -9.50 -9.10 -1.78
CA ASN A 92 -8.89 -10.33 -2.26
C ASN A 92 -9.71 -10.91 -3.42
N LEU A 93 -9.09 -10.91 -4.61
CA LEU A 93 -9.65 -11.51 -5.83
C LEU A 93 -9.31 -13.01 -5.89
N LEU A 94 -8.10 -13.37 -5.46
CA LEU A 94 -7.59 -14.72 -5.44
C LEU A 94 -6.73 -14.92 -4.21
N LYS A 95 -6.97 -16.00 -3.45
CA LYS A 95 -6.12 -16.40 -2.33
C LYS A 95 -5.72 -17.85 -2.49
N SER A 96 -4.44 -18.11 -2.63
CA SER A 96 -3.84 -19.45 -2.66
C SER A 96 -2.78 -19.57 -1.57
N LYS A 97 -2.28 -20.78 -1.30
CA LYS A 97 -1.20 -20.99 -0.32
C LYS A 97 0.12 -20.32 -0.70
N ALA A 98 0.32 -20.01 -1.99
CA ALA A 98 1.58 -19.48 -2.50
C ALA A 98 1.51 -17.98 -2.83
N VAL A 99 0.35 -17.51 -3.28
CA VAL A 99 0.13 -16.16 -3.81
C VAL A 99 -1.29 -15.69 -3.47
N SER A 100 -1.42 -14.44 -3.05
CA SER A 100 -2.65 -13.68 -2.98
C SER A 100 -2.64 -12.59 -4.05
N VAL A 101 -3.79 -12.35 -4.67
CA VAL A 101 -4.01 -11.25 -5.62
C VAL A 101 -5.21 -10.45 -5.11
N SER A 102 -5.02 -9.15 -4.96
CA SER A 102 -6.02 -8.29 -4.35
C SER A 102 -6.05 -6.91 -4.98
N THR A 103 -7.21 -6.26 -5.00
CA THR A 103 -7.30 -4.85 -5.36
C THR A 103 -7.15 -4.00 -4.12
N PHE A 104 -6.11 -3.19 -4.13
CA PHE A 104 -5.80 -2.27 -3.07
C PHE A 104 -6.35 -0.89 -3.43
N ASN A 105 -7.21 -0.35 -2.58
CA ASN A 105 -7.85 0.95 -2.80
C ASN A 105 -7.58 1.83 -1.59
N THR A 106 -7.02 3.02 -1.82
CA THR A 106 -6.68 3.95 -0.76
C THR A 106 -7.07 5.37 -1.07
N LEU A 107 -7.53 6.05 -0.05
CA LEU A 107 -7.80 7.47 -0.04
C LEU A 107 -6.95 8.10 1.06
N SER A 108 -6.23 9.16 0.72
CA SER A 108 -5.53 9.99 1.70
C SER A 108 -5.91 11.45 1.58
N THR A 109 -5.94 12.16 2.70
CA THR A 109 -6.21 13.59 2.75
C THR A 109 -5.24 14.28 3.71
N PRO A 110 -4.68 15.44 3.33
CA PRO A 110 -3.90 16.24 4.26
C PRO A 110 -4.78 16.82 5.38
N LEU A 111 -4.29 16.70 6.61
CA LEU A 111 -4.95 17.29 7.78
C LEU A 111 -4.57 18.77 7.97
N HIS A 112 -3.40 19.17 7.46
CA HIS A 112 -2.95 20.57 7.43
C HIS A 112 -2.23 20.90 6.13
N ARG A 113 -2.01 22.21 5.87
CA ARG A 113 -1.41 22.71 4.61
C ARG A 113 -2.14 22.23 3.35
N ARG A 114 -3.48 22.24 3.41
CA ARG A 114 -4.34 21.83 2.28
C ARG A 114 -4.13 22.69 1.03
N THR A 115 -3.72 23.94 1.18
CA THR A 115 -3.39 24.84 0.07
C THR A 115 -2.12 24.43 -0.68
N ASP A 116 -1.26 23.62 -0.06
CA ASP A 116 0.04 23.24 -0.59
C ASP A 116 0.01 21.81 -1.15
N SER A 117 -1.18 21.20 -1.26
CA SER A 117 -1.37 19.78 -1.60
C SER A 117 -2.74 19.52 -2.22
N CYS A 118 -2.91 18.35 -2.84
CA CYS A 118 -4.23 17.91 -3.27
C CYS A 118 -5.13 17.65 -2.04
N ASP A 119 -6.39 18.09 -2.08
CA ASP A 119 -7.36 17.88 -1.00
C ASP A 119 -7.61 16.40 -0.71
N VAL A 120 -7.60 15.59 -1.76
CA VAL A 120 -7.81 14.14 -1.71
C VAL A 120 -6.91 13.50 -2.76
N LEU A 121 -6.17 12.48 -2.35
CA LEU A 121 -5.49 11.56 -3.25
C LEU A 121 -6.21 10.22 -3.17
N TRP A 122 -6.71 9.75 -4.30
CA TRP A 122 -7.24 8.40 -4.45
C TRP A 122 -6.31 7.58 -5.34
N PHE A 123 -5.95 6.40 -4.87
CA PHE A 123 -5.12 5.46 -5.61
C PHE A 123 -5.71 4.06 -5.54
N THR A 124 -5.61 3.36 -6.66
CA THR A 124 -5.96 1.94 -6.76
C THR A 124 -4.82 1.17 -7.41
N ALA A 125 -4.52 0.00 -6.86
CA ALA A 125 -3.50 -0.91 -7.39
C ALA A 125 -3.98 -2.34 -7.36
N LEU A 126 -3.47 -3.15 -8.29
CA LEU A 126 -3.52 -4.60 -8.17
C LEU A 126 -2.26 -5.05 -7.46
N VAL A 127 -2.41 -5.72 -6.32
CA VAL A 127 -1.29 -6.20 -5.53
C VAL A 127 -1.22 -7.71 -5.59
N VAL A 128 -0.01 -8.21 -5.84
CA VAL A 128 0.32 -9.62 -5.73
C VAL A 128 1.21 -9.77 -4.51
N SER A 129 0.79 -10.58 -3.55
CA SER A 129 1.51 -10.77 -2.30
C SER A 129 1.66 -12.23 -1.94
N ARG A 130 2.61 -12.54 -1.07
CA ARG A 130 2.80 -13.86 -0.50
C ARG A 130 2.97 -13.73 1.00
N ASN A 131 2.12 -14.40 1.77
CA ASN A 131 2.30 -14.46 3.20
C ASN A 131 3.36 -15.52 3.55
N VAL A 132 4.26 -15.16 4.45
CA VAL A 132 5.32 -15.97 5.01
C VAL A 132 5.08 -16.10 6.51
N ARG A 133 4.85 -17.33 6.96
CA ARG A 133 4.64 -17.61 8.38
C ARG A 133 5.97 -17.95 9.05
N VAL A 134 6.28 -17.26 10.14
CA VAL A 134 7.43 -17.54 11.01
C VAL A 134 6.91 -17.75 12.42
N GLY A 135 6.81 -19.01 12.84
CA GLY A 135 6.19 -19.38 14.12
C GLY A 135 4.72 -18.97 14.19
N LYS A 136 4.37 -18.16 15.19
CA LYS A 136 3.01 -17.63 15.40
C LYS A 136 2.71 -16.33 14.63
N PHE A 137 3.72 -15.78 13.94
CA PHE A 137 3.60 -14.53 13.21
C PHE A 137 3.49 -14.79 11.72
N GLU A 138 2.68 -13.98 11.04
CA GLU A 138 2.53 -14.00 9.59
C GLU A 138 2.98 -12.65 9.06
N PHE A 139 3.92 -12.67 8.12
CA PHE A 139 4.51 -11.49 7.51
C PHE A 139 4.30 -11.56 6.01
N THR A 140 4.04 -10.43 5.38
CA THR A 140 3.88 -10.37 3.94
C THR A 140 5.03 -9.53 3.40
N PRO A 141 6.09 -10.13 2.82
CA PRO A 141 7.14 -9.38 2.14
C PRO A 141 6.57 -8.67 0.90
N TYR A 142 6.88 -7.38 0.78
CA TYR A 142 6.59 -6.55 -0.38
C TYR A 142 7.88 -6.29 -1.14
N SER A 143 7.85 -6.49 -2.47
CA SER A 143 8.90 -6.13 -3.41
C SER A 143 8.38 -5.09 -4.38
#